data_AF-A0A7X6TJ68-F1
#
_entry.id   AF-A0A7X6TJ68-F1
#
_cell.length_a   1.000
_cell.length_b   1.000
_cell.length_c   1.000
_cell.angle_alpha   90.00
_cell.angle_beta   90.00
_cell.angle_gamma   90.00
#
_symmetry.space_group_name_H-M   'P 1'
#
loop_
_entity.id
_entity.type
_entity.pdbx_description
1 polymer ?
#
loop_
_entity_poly.entity_id
_entity_poly.type
_entity_poly.pdbx_seq_one_letter_code
_entity_poly.pdbx_strand_id
1 'polypeptide(L)'
;MPPFLLRLCTAISPFARILPLVPALLAVCLLAVPARAQAPTEVRIGLLAKRGSATDLALWQPTADYLSARLPDHRFRIVALDFTEIHDSVRAGRIDFVLANSAFYVELERLHGANRITTLINRSLPGQSTTTFGGVIFCRADRSDLQSLSDLRDRRFMAVEPRSFGGWIACWRELHRQ
;
A
#
# COMPACT_ATOMS: atom_id res chain seq x y z
N MET A 1 -43.95 -30.59 87.61
CA MET A 1 -43.35 -31.89 87.22
C MET A 1 -42.93 -31.80 85.76
N PRO A 2 -41.78 -32.40 85.39
CA PRO A 2 -40.86 -31.92 84.35
C PRO A 2 -41.05 -32.71 83.01
N PRO A 3 -40.18 -32.62 81.98
CA PRO A 3 -40.32 -31.69 80.85
C PRO A 3 -39.99 -32.33 79.47
N PHE A 4 -39.67 -31.47 78.46
CA PHE A 4 -38.88 -31.76 77.25
C PHE A 4 -39.61 -32.53 76.12
N LEU A 5 -39.42 -32.32 74.82
CA LEU A 5 -38.54 -31.51 73.98
C LEU A 5 -39.21 -31.47 72.59
N LEU A 6 -39.62 -30.31 72.09
CA LEU A 6 -40.05 -30.19 70.69
C LEU A 6 -38.77 -30.09 69.83
N ARG A 7 -38.37 -31.21 69.21
CA ARG A 7 -37.33 -31.20 68.16
C ARG A 7 -37.96 -30.76 66.84
N LEU A 8 -37.76 -29.50 66.48
CA LEU A 8 -37.92 -29.01 65.10
C LEU A 8 -36.78 -29.59 64.26
N CYS A 9 -37.03 -30.69 63.56
CA CYS A 9 -36.20 -31.12 62.44
C CYS A 9 -36.50 -30.20 61.25
N THR A 10 -35.66 -29.20 61.03
CA THR A 10 -35.66 -28.42 59.79
C THR A 10 -35.18 -29.33 58.64
N ALA A 11 -36.12 -29.73 57.79
CA ALA A 11 -35.79 -30.36 56.52
C ALA A 11 -35.12 -29.32 55.62
N ILE A 12 -33.79 -29.37 55.53
CA ILE A 12 -33.03 -28.56 54.58
C ILE A 12 -33.34 -29.10 53.17
N SER A 13 -34.15 -28.34 52.41
CA SER A 13 -34.48 -28.66 51.02
C SER A 13 -33.20 -28.77 50.18
N PRO A 14 -32.96 -29.86 49.43
CA PRO A 14 -31.78 -30.01 48.58
C PRO A 14 -31.74 -28.97 47.44
N PHE A 15 -32.84 -28.28 47.17
CA PHE A 15 -32.95 -27.25 46.13
C PHE A 15 -32.14 -25.97 46.42
N ALA A 16 -31.81 -25.67 47.69
CA ALA A 16 -31.13 -24.42 48.05
C ALA A 16 -29.63 -24.38 47.69
N ARG A 17 -29.03 -25.52 47.32
CA ARG A 17 -27.58 -25.62 47.03
C ARG A 17 -27.19 -25.35 45.57
N ILE A 18 -28.15 -25.37 44.65
CA ILE A 18 -27.90 -25.21 43.21
C ILE A 18 -28.01 -23.73 42.78
N LEU A 19 -28.67 -22.90 43.59
CA LEU A 19 -28.98 -21.50 43.27
C LEU A 19 -27.77 -20.55 43.12
N PRO A 20 -26.63 -20.69 43.84
CA PRO A 20 -25.46 -19.83 43.60
C PRO A 20 -24.58 -20.29 42.41
N LEU A 21 -24.79 -21.50 41.87
CA LEU A 21 -24.01 -22.01 40.73
C LEU A 21 -24.39 -21.35 39.41
N VAL A 22 -25.66 -20.97 39.22
CA VAL A 22 -26.16 -20.34 38.00
C VAL A 22 -25.56 -18.94 37.76
N PRO A 23 -25.56 -18.00 38.73
CA PRO A 23 -24.92 -16.69 38.54
C PRO A 23 -23.39 -16.79 38.46
N ALA A 24 -22.77 -17.75 39.15
CA ALA A 24 -21.33 -18.00 39.05
C ALA A 24 -20.93 -18.52 37.65
N LEU A 25 -21.75 -19.40 37.05
CA LEU A 25 -21.54 -19.90 35.69
C LEU A 25 -21.73 -18.79 34.63
N LEU A 26 -22.72 -17.92 34.83
CA LEU A 26 -22.95 -16.74 33.97
C LEU A 26 -21.82 -15.70 34.07
N ALA A 27 -21.25 -15.49 35.27
CA ALA A 27 -20.10 -14.60 35.46
C ALA A 27 -18.81 -15.17 34.82
N VAL A 28 -18.61 -16.49 34.87
CA VAL A 28 -17.49 -17.17 34.19
C VAL A 28 -17.64 -17.11 32.67
N CYS A 29 -18.87 -17.23 32.14
CA CYS A 29 -19.12 -17.04 30.70
C CYS A 29 -18.92 -15.59 30.22
N LEU A 30 -19.18 -14.58 31.06
CA LEU A 30 -18.92 -13.17 30.71
C LEU A 30 -17.44 -12.79 30.73
N LEU A 31 -16.62 -13.45 31.57
CA LEU A 31 -15.17 -13.23 31.65
C LEU A 31 -14.38 -14.00 30.57
N ALA A 32 -15.02 -14.96 29.90
CA ALA A 32 -14.41 -15.81 28.87
C ALA A 32 -14.64 -15.29 27.44
N VAL A 33 -14.87 -13.99 27.25
CA VAL A 33 -14.80 -13.40 25.89
C VAL A 33 -13.31 -13.35 25.52
N PRO A 34 -12.81 -14.20 24.60
CA PRO A 34 -11.45 -14.05 24.14
C PRO A 34 -11.33 -12.66 23.52
N ALA A 35 -10.32 -11.90 23.94
CA ALA A 35 -9.95 -10.68 23.23
C ALA A 35 -9.68 -11.09 21.78
N ARG A 36 -10.61 -10.76 20.87
CA ARG A 36 -10.40 -10.93 19.44
C ARG A 36 -9.25 -10.00 19.10
N ALA A 37 -8.05 -10.54 18.91
CA ALA A 37 -6.99 -9.82 18.26
C ALA A 37 -7.52 -9.42 16.88
N GLN A 38 -7.80 -8.13 16.70
CA GLN A 38 -8.25 -7.61 15.42
C GLN A 38 -7.12 -7.86 14.42
N ALA A 39 -7.43 -8.53 13.32
CA ALA A 39 -6.46 -8.71 12.25
C ALA A 39 -5.98 -7.32 11.79
N PRO A 40 -4.66 -7.14 11.57
CA PRO A 40 -4.15 -5.85 11.11
C PRO A 40 -4.86 -5.40 9.84
N THR A 41 -5.20 -4.12 9.78
CA THR A 41 -5.83 -3.53 8.59
C THR A 41 -4.81 -3.51 7.46
N GLU A 42 -5.16 -4.09 6.33
CA GLU A 42 -4.25 -4.14 5.19
C GLU A 42 -4.15 -2.79 4.49
N VAL A 43 -2.92 -2.39 4.15
CA VAL A 43 -2.61 -1.16 3.42
C VAL A 43 -1.76 -1.50 2.20
N ARG A 44 -2.21 -1.06 1.03
CA ARG A 44 -1.69 -1.48 -0.28
C ARG A 44 -1.01 -0.31 -0.95
N ILE A 45 0.31 -0.39 -1.09
CA ILE A 45 1.12 0.62 -1.77
C ILE A 45 1.32 0.16 -3.22
N GLY A 46 0.60 0.78 -4.14
CA GLY A 46 0.81 0.60 -5.58
C GLY A 46 2.13 1.23 -6.01
N LEU A 47 2.97 0.45 -6.69
CA LEU A 47 4.28 0.88 -7.15
C LEU A 47 4.33 0.79 -8.68
N LEU A 48 4.66 1.87 -9.36
CA LEU A 48 4.99 1.81 -10.79
C LEU A 48 6.28 1.00 -10.99
N ALA A 49 6.15 -0.26 -11.39
CA ALA A 49 7.23 -1.23 -11.53
C ALA A 49 8.00 -1.06 -12.86
N LYS A 50 8.52 0.15 -13.10
CA LYS A 50 9.20 0.54 -14.35
C LYS A 50 10.48 -0.24 -14.66
N ARG A 51 11.05 -0.98 -13.69
CA ARG A 51 12.23 -1.85 -13.87
C ARG A 51 11.86 -3.33 -13.87
N GLY A 52 10.58 -3.64 -13.98
CA GLY A 52 10.02 -4.98 -13.87
C GLY A 52 9.66 -5.33 -12.43
N SER A 53 8.60 -6.12 -12.28
CA SER A 53 7.97 -6.40 -10.98
C SER A 53 8.93 -7.02 -9.97
N ALA A 54 9.77 -7.98 -10.37
CA ALA A 54 10.69 -8.65 -9.45
C ALA A 54 11.74 -7.68 -8.86
N THR A 55 12.38 -6.86 -9.71
CA THR A 55 13.40 -5.89 -9.31
C THR A 55 12.83 -4.83 -8.37
N ASP A 56 11.70 -4.23 -8.76
CA ASP A 56 11.10 -3.15 -7.99
C ASP A 56 10.44 -3.69 -6.70
N LEU A 57 9.88 -4.91 -6.68
CA LEU A 57 9.43 -5.54 -5.43
C LEU A 57 10.58 -5.78 -4.46
N ALA A 58 11.71 -6.35 -4.93
CA ALA A 58 12.87 -6.58 -4.07
C ALA A 58 13.40 -5.28 -3.44
N LEU A 59 13.35 -4.17 -4.20
CA LEU A 59 13.78 -2.86 -3.72
C LEU A 59 12.82 -2.26 -2.67
N TRP A 60 11.52 -2.43 -2.85
CA TRP A 60 10.51 -1.71 -2.06
C TRP A 60 9.85 -2.54 -0.96
N GLN A 61 9.89 -3.87 -1.03
CA GLN A 61 9.34 -4.75 0.02
C GLN A 61 9.89 -4.44 1.42
N PRO A 62 11.21 -4.16 1.61
CA PRO A 62 11.73 -3.78 2.93
C PRO A 62 11.05 -2.54 3.54
N THR A 63 10.51 -1.64 2.71
CA THR A 63 9.75 -0.48 3.20
C THR A 63 8.38 -0.90 3.74
N ALA A 64 7.68 -1.80 3.05
CA ALA A 64 6.40 -2.35 3.55
C ALA A 64 6.61 -3.17 4.82
N ASP A 65 7.68 -3.96 4.90
CA ASP A 65 8.02 -4.74 6.09
C ASP A 65 8.32 -3.83 7.28
N TYR A 66 9.11 -2.77 7.06
CA TYR A 66 9.41 -1.76 8.08
C TYR A 66 8.14 -1.07 8.61
N LEU A 67 7.24 -0.64 7.71
CA LEU A 67 6.00 0.02 8.11
C LEU A 67 5.08 -0.91 8.90
N SER A 68 4.96 -2.17 8.47
CA SER A 68 4.17 -3.19 9.17
C SER A 68 4.72 -3.48 10.56
N ALA A 69 6.05 -3.50 10.72
CA ALA A 69 6.68 -3.68 12.02
C ALA A 69 6.49 -2.46 12.94
N ARG A 70 6.41 -1.25 12.38
CA ARG A 70 6.30 0.00 13.15
C ARG A 70 4.87 0.36 13.55
N LEU A 71 3.89 -0.11 12.78
CA LEU A 71 2.46 0.19 12.93
C LEU A 71 1.69 -1.14 13.12
N PRO A 72 1.61 -1.69 14.35
CA PRO A 72 1.14 -3.06 14.59
C PRO A 72 -0.32 -3.30 14.21
N ASP A 73 -1.15 -2.26 14.17
CA ASP A 73 -2.55 -2.34 13.75
C ASP A 73 -2.72 -2.40 12.21
N HIS A 74 -1.63 -2.30 11.45
CA HIS A 74 -1.64 -2.25 9.99
C HIS A 74 -0.66 -3.26 9.38
N ARG A 75 -1.02 -3.80 8.21
CA ARG A 75 -0.13 -4.65 7.40
C ARG A 75 0.05 -4.04 6.02
N PHE A 76 1.26 -3.56 5.75
CA PHE A 76 1.60 -2.94 4.47
C PHE A 76 2.05 -4.00 3.45
N ARG A 77 1.64 -3.83 2.19
CA ARG A 77 2.14 -4.63 1.07
C ARG A 77 2.42 -3.78 -0.15
N ILE A 78 3.46 -4.13 -0.91
CA ILE A 78 3.72 -3.53 -2.22
C ILE A 78 2.89 -4.27 -3.27
N VAL A 79 2.19 -3.50 -4.10
CA VAL A 79 1.50 -3.99 -5.29
C VAL A 79 2.25 -3.43 -6.49
N ALA A 80 3.08 -4.26 -7.14
CA ALA A 80 3.76 -3.88 -8.36
C ALA A 80 2.74 -3.75 -9.50
N LEU A 81 2.74 -2.60 -10.18
CA LEU A 81 1.83 -2.25 -11.25
C LEU A 81 2.61 -1.77 -12.48
N ASP A 82 2.17 -2.17 -13.65
CA ASP A 82 2.70 -1.64 -14.91
C ASP A 82 2.04 -0.30 -15.32
N PHE A 83 2.43 0.21 -16.49
CA PHE A 83 1.91 1.46 -17.05
C PHE A 83 0.40 1.41 -17.39
N THR A 84 -0.13 0.23 -17.65
CA THR A 84 -1.54 0.00 -18.02
C THR A 84 -2.42 -0.13 -16.79
N GLU A 85 -1.91 -0.71 -15.70
CA GLU A 85 -2.67 -1.10 -14.52
C GLU A 85 -2.87 0.01 -13.48
N ILE A 86 -2.02 1.06 -13.48
CA ILE A 86 -2.04 2.09 -12.43
C ILE A 86 -3.40 2.80 -12.32
N HIS A 87 -3.94 3.30 -13.43
CA HIS A 87 -5.20 4.04 -13.39
C HIS A 87 -6.35 3.17 -12.90
N ASP A 88 -6.43 1.93 -13.39
CA ASP A 88 -7.49 1.02 -13.00
C ASP A 88 -7.38 0.61 -11.54
N SER A 89 -6.16 0.50 -11.02
CA SER A 89 -5.94 0.12 -9.62
C SER A 89 -6.30 1.24 -8.65
N VAL A 90 -6.04 2.50 -9.01
CA VAL A 90 -6.52 3.67 -8.26
C VAL A 90 -8.05 3.76 -8.36
N ARG A 91 -8.59 3.76 -9.58
CA ARG A 91 -10.04 3.90 -9.83
C ARG A 91 -10.88 2.84 -9.12
N ALA A 92 -10.40 1.60 -9.08
CA ALA A 92 -11.10 0.48 -8.45
C ALA A 92 -10.81 0.34 -6.94
N GLY A 93 -10.04 1.26 -6.33
CA GLY A 93 -9.68 1.17 -4.91
C GLY A 93 -8.89 -0.10 -4.57
N ARG A 94 -8.09 -0.61 -5.52
CA ARG A 94 -7.22 -1.78 -5.32
C ARG A 94 -5.93 -1.44 -4.58
N ILE A 95 -5.59 -0.17 -4.51
CA ILE A 95 -4.45 0.37 -3.76
C ILE A 95 -4.90 1.56 -2.92
N ASP A 96 -4.22 1.78 -1.80
CA ASP A 96 -4.51 2.83 -0.83
C ASP A 96 -3.51 3.99 -0.95
N PHE A 97 -2.27 3.68 -1.32
CA PHE A 97 -1.22 4.64 -1.66
C PHE A 97 -0.63 4.32 -3.02
N VAL A 98 -0.05 5.32 -3.70
CA VAL A 98 0.63 5.15 -4.98
C VAL A 98 2.00 5.83 -4.97
N LEU A 99 3.02 5.08 -5.40
CA LEU A 99 4.35 5.59 -5.68
C LEU A 99 4.60 5.48 -7.19
N ALA A 100 4.43 6.60 -7.88
CA ALA A 100 4.58 6.72 -9.33
C ALA A 100 5.40 7.96 -9.70
N ASN A 101 5.76 8.07 -10.99
CA ASN A 101 6.46 9.25 -11.50
C ASN A 101 5.53 10.48 -11.55
N SER A 102 6.11 11.66 -11.81
CA SER A 102 5.41 12.94 -11.79
C SER A 102 4.28 13.07 -12.82
N ALA A 103 4.37 12.42 -13.99
CA ALA A 103 3.28 12.47 -14.98
C ALA A 103 2.05 11.72 -14.46
N PHE A 104 2.23 10.50 -13.95
CA PHE A 104 1.13 9.76 -13.33
C PHE A 104 0.55 10.50 -12.12
N TYR A 105 1.38 11.16 -11.29
CA TYR A 105 0.83 11.95 -10.19
C TYR A 105 -0.15 13.02 -10.69
N VAL A 106 0.24 13.83 -11.69
CA VAL A 106 -0.64 14.87 -12.25
C VAL A 106 -1.93 14.28 -12.82
N GLU A 107 -1.83 13.15 -13.53
CA GLU A 107 -3.00 12.48 -14.09
C GLU A 107 -3.91 11.89 -13.01
N LEU A 108 -3.35 11.25 -11.98
CA LEU A 108 -4.08 10.63 -10.88
C LEU A 108 -4.77 11.66 -9.98
N GLU A 109 -4.11 12.79 -9.72
CA GLU A 109 -4.71 13.92 -9.01
C GLU A 109 -5.91 14.47 -9.80
N ARG A 110 -5.70 14.76 -11.09
CA ARG A 110 -6.73 15.35 -11.94
C ARG A 110 -7.93 14.41 -12.20
N LEU A 111 -7.68 13.11 -12.39
CA LEU A 111 -8.70 12.16 -12.82
C LEU A 111 -9.34 11.37 -11.66
N HIS A 112 -8.60 11.16 -10.57
CA HIS A 112 -9.02 10.27 -9.48
C HIS A 112 -8.94 10.93 -8.09
N GLY A 113 -8.60 12.23 -8.01
CA GLY A 113 -8.55 12.96 -6.75
C GLY A 113 -7.42 12.53 -5.81
N ALA A 114 -6.34 11.95 -6.35
CA ALA A 114 -5.19 11.55 -5.55
C ALA A 114 -4.52 12.77 -4.88
N ASN A 115 -4.16 12.64 -3.60
CA ASN A 115 -3.50 13.70 -2.84
C ASN A 115 -2.01 13.40 -2.65
N ARG A 116 -1.14 14.40 -2.86
CA ARG A 116 0.31 14.26 -2.63
C ARG A 116 0.64 14.44 -1.15
N ILE A 117 1.16 13.37 -0.53
CA ILE A 117 1.62 13.39 0.88
C ILE A 117 3.14 13.46 1.02
N THR A 118 3.89 12.96 0.03
CA THR A 118 5.35 12.95 0.05
C THR A 118 5.92 12.87 -1.37
N THR A 119 7.16 13.32 -1.54
CA THR A 119 7.91 13.26 -2.80
C THR A 119 9.25 12.60 -2.55
N LEU A 120 9.55 11.52 -3.29
CA LEU A 120 10.86 10.88 -3.25
C LEU A 120 11.90 11.75 -3.97
N ILE A 121 12.94 12.16 -3.24
CA ILE A 121 14.11 12.86 -3.80
C ILE A 121 15.21 11.83 -4.04
N ASN A 122 15.62 11.64 -5.29
CA ASN A 122 16.70 10.71 -5.63
C ASN A 122 18.06 11.34 -5.31
N ARG A 123 18.96 10.54 -4.75
CA ARG A 123 20.36 10.90 -4.44
C ARG A 123 21.34 9.99 -5.17
N SER A 124 21.06 9.74 -6.45
CA SER A 124 21.81 8.77 -7.25
C SER A 124 23.23 9.23 -7.61
N LEU A 125 23.55 10.52 -7.43
CA LEU A 125 24.89 11.06 -7.59
C LEU A 125 25.39 11.61 -6.24
N PRO A 126 26.65 11.34 -5.87
CA PRO A 126 27.23 11.85 -4.62
C PRO A 126 27.06 13.38 -4.50
N GLY A 127 26.50 13.81 -3.38
CA GLY A 127 26.30 15.23 -3.08
C GLY A 127 25.15 15.90 -3.84
N GLN A 128 24.39 15.18 -4.67
CA GLN A 128 23.30 15.78 -5.45
C GLN A 128 21.93 15.23 -5.04
N SER A 129 20.99 16.15 -4.83
CA SER A 129 19.57 15.84 -4.69
C SER A 129 18.88 16.19 -6.00
N THR A 130 18.22 15.22 -6.62
CA THR A 130 17.54 15.39 -7.90
C THR A 130 16.03 15.50 -7.67
N THR A 131 15.49 16.68 -7.92
CA THR A 131 14.04 16.98 -7.86
C THR A 131 13.39 17.06 -9.24
N THR A 132 14.18 16.98 -10.30
CA THR A 132 13.72 17.04 -11.70
C THR A 132 13.70 15.65 -12.32
N PHE A 133 12.71 15.37 -13.16
CA PHE A 133 12.60 14.13 -13.92
C PHE A 133 12.46 14.46 -15.41
N GLY A 134 13.14 13.71 -16.29
CA GLY A 134 13.14 13.95 -17.73
C GLY A 134 13.50 12.72 -18.56
N GLY A 135 13.63 12.92 -19.87
CA GLY A 135 14.04 11.92 -20.85
C GLY A 135 15.39 12.25 -21.48
N VAL A 136 16.01 11.24 -22.10
CA VAL A 136 17.23 11.39 -22.89
C VAL A 136 17.00 10.72 -24.24
N ILE A 137 17.24 11.46 -25.32
CA ILE A 137 17.32 10.93 -26.68
C ILE A 137 18.80 10.67 -26.94
N PHE A 138 19.14 9.47 -27.39
CA PHE A 138 20.50 9.11 -27.74
C PHE A 138 20.51 8.31 -29.03
N CYS A 139 21.62 8.40 -29.75
CA CYS A 139 21.90 7.64 -30.95
C CYS A 139 23.28 6.97 -30.80
N ARG A 140 23.64 6.11 -31.75
CA ARG A 140 25.00 5.55 -31.76
C ARG A 140 26.01 6.65 -32.04
N ALA A 141 27.18 6.56 -31.41
CA ALA A 141 28.25 7.55 -31.52
C ALA A 141 28.77 7.75 -32.97
N ASP A 142 28.58 6.76 -33.85
CA ASP A 142 29.00 6.81 -35.25
C ASP A 142 27.95 7.43 -36.20
N ARG A 143 26.81 7.90 -35.68
CA ARG A 143 25.75 8.56 -36.46
C ARG A 143 25.95 10.07 -36.51
N SER A 144 26.85 10.52 -37.40
CA SER A 144 27.08 11.94 -37.66
C SER A 144 25.89 12.65 -38.34
N ASP A 145 24.93 11.89 -38.88
CA ASP A 145 23.71 12.39 -39.51
C ASP A 145 22.55 12.67 -38.52
N LEU A 146 22.72 12.39 -37.22
CA LEU A 146 21.72 12.61 -36.17
C LEU A 146 22.27 13.52 -35.06
N GLN A 147 22.29 14.83 -35.30
CA GLN A 147 22.88 15.83 -34.38
C GLN A 147 21.83 16.75 -33.74
N SER A 148 20.61 16.74 -34.26
CA SER A 148 19.51 17.60 -33.82
C SER A 148 18.18 16.85 -33.86
N LEU A 149 17.15 17.42 -33.24
CA LEU A 149 15.80 16.84 -33.27
C LEU A 149 15.18 16.86 -34.67
N SER A 150 15.52 17.85 -35.51
CA SER A 150 15.05 17.92 -36.90
C SER A 150 15.57 16.78 -37.76
N ASP A 151 16.74 16.22 -37.44
CA ASP A 151 17.33 15.09 -38.17
C ASP A 151 16.54 13.78 -37.99
N LEU A 152 15.63 13.74 -37.01
CA LEU A 152 14.76 12.60 -36.75
C LEU A 152 13.55 12.55 -37.71
N ARG A 153 13.32 13.58 -38.53
CA ARG A 153 12.25 13.58 -39.53
C ARG A 153 12.45 12.42 -40.51
N ASP A 154 11.37 11.67 -40.75
CA ASP A 154 11.35 10.48 -41.60
C ASP A 154 12.33 9.37 -41.16
N ARG A 155 12.82 9.42 -39.92
CA ARG A 155 13.64 8.36 -39.32
C ARG A 155 12.81 7.44 -38.45
N ARG A 156 13.30 6.21 -38.28
CA ARG A 156 12.74 5.26 -37.31
C ARG A 156 13.25 5.62 -35.91
N PHE A 157 12.33 5.81 -34.98
CA PHE A 157 12.59 6.16 -33.59
C PHE A 157 11.99 5.07 -32.69
N MET A 158 12.79 4.54 -31.75
CA MET A 158 12.32 3.59 -30.74
C MET A 158 12.16 4.32 -29.40
N ALA A 159 11.13 3.96 -28.66
CA ALA A 159 10.78 4.55 -27.37
C ALA A 159 10.36 3.45 -26.39
N VAL A 160 10.23 3.78 -25.10
CA VAL A 160 10.01 2.78 -24.05
C VAL A 160 8.58 2.25 -24.06
N GLU A 161 7.60 3.13 -23.87
CA GLU A 161 6.17 2.83 -23.77
C GLU A 161 5.40 4.15 -23.86
N PRO A 162 4.27 4.26 -24.60
CA PRO A 162 3.50 5.50 -24.73
C PRO A 162 3.17 6.27 -23.44
N ARG A 163 3.00 5.58 -22.32
CA ARG A 163 2.75 6.19 -21.00
C ARG A 163 4.01 6.49 -20.18
N SER A 164 5.19 6.18 -20.71
CA SER A 164 6.46 6.46 -20.03
C SER A 164 6.76 7.95 -20.07
N PHE A 165 6.86 8.59 -18.90
CA PHE A 165 7.11 10.03 -18.83
C PHE A 165 8.43 10.41 -19.51
N GLY A 166 9.55 9.84 -19.06
CA GLY A 166 10.87 10.12 -19.63
C GLY A 166 11.12 9.36 -20.93
N GLY A 167 10.54 8.17 -21.09
CA GLY A 167 10.79 7.30 -22.24
C GLY A 167 9.88 7.55 -23.44
N TRP A 168 8.88 8.42 -23.34
CA TRP A 168 7.97 8.79 -24.43
C TRP A 168 7.52 10.24 -24.32
N ILE A 169 6.76 10.60 -23.29
CA ILE A 169 6.00 11.86 -23.23
C ILE A 169 6.91 13.09 -23.29
N ALA A 170 8.03 13.09 -22.56
CA ALA A 170 8.98 14.20 -22.54
C ALA A 170 9.62 14.43 -23.92
N CYS A 171 10.08 13.36 -24.58
CA CYS A 171 10.61 13.41 -25.94
C CYS A 171 9.54 13.87 -26.94
N TRP A 172 8.35 13.26 -26.87
CA TRP A 172 7.21 13.57 -27.73
C TRP A 172 6.84 15.05 -27.71
N ARG A 173 6.87 15.67 -26.52
CA ARG A 173 6.64 17.11 -26.37
C ARG A 173 7.66 17.95 -27.14
N GLU A 174 8.94 17.58 -27.09
CA GLU A 174 10.00 18.34 -27.77
C GLU A 174 10.01 18.09 -29.28
N LEU A 175 9.63 16.90 -29.74
CA LEU A 175 9.44 16.59 -31.16
C LEU A 175 8.25 17.37 -31.76
N HIS A 176 7.17 17.56 -31.02
CA HIS A 176 6.02 18.36 -31.46
C HIS A 176 6.32 19.85 -31.66
N ARG A 177 7.45 20.34 -31.14
CA ARG A 177 7.89 21.73 -31.27
C ARG A 177 8.82 21.96 -32.46
N GLN A 178 9.24 20.89 -33.15
CA GLN A 178 10.07 20.94 -34.36
C GLN A 178 9.20 21.11 -35.61
#